data_AF-A0A1F7JAC5-F1
#
_entry.id   AF-A0A1F7JAC5-F1
#
_cell.length_a   1.000
_cell.length_b   1.000
_cell.length_c   1.000
_cell.angle_alpha   90.00
_cell.angle_beta   90.00
_cell.angle_gamma   90.00
#
_symmetry.space_group_name_H-M   'P 1'
#
loop_
_entity.id
_entity.type
_entity.pdbx_description
1 polymer ?
#
loop_
_entity_poly.entity_id
_entity_poly.type
_entity_poly.pdbx_seq_one_letter_code
_entity_poly.pdbx_strand_id
1 'polypeptide(L)'
;MPQDILTKTASLISLGPRKFPISILGVVLALFLAIVLILLGERFIFDLNRWTNPVIENQRQDNYQLYRLDQKNSIIKTVSAKTIMPEESFGLSAEYSNLAPGISIYYPTKEKGKYLAYKLLIHAAFIIPVFLLVFLLYYLVKIKEQKEGWQIAIYAYMVFAFWMMIHLLGETIKYISYQHKSAAIYIILVLLAVILTPLAVFLQKKHSEKTS
;
A
#
# COMPACT_ATOMS: atom_id res chain seq x y z
N MET A 1 -43.33 -51.56 1.97
CA MET A 1 -42.05 -51.11 1.39
C MET A 1 -41.85 -49.62 1.72
N PRO A 2 -41.14 -49.25 2.79
CA PRO A 2 -40.86 -47.84 3.13
C PRO A 2 -39.37 -47.47 3.19
N GLN A 3 -38.44 -48.39 2.85
CA GLN A 3 -37.00 -48.14 3.01
C GLN A 3 -36.37 -47.29 1.89
N ASP A 4 -37.02 -47.15 0.73
CA ASP A 4 -36.48 -46.39 -0.40
C ASP A 4 -36.63 -44.86 -0.26
N ILE A 5 -37.51 -44.37 0.61
CA ILE A 5 -37.72 -42.93 0.79
C ILE A 5 -36.65 -42.34 1.73
N LEU A 6 -36.23 -43.11 2.74
CA LEU A 6 -35.23 -42.68 3.74
C LEU A 6 -33.80 -42.66 3.18
N THR A 7 -33.48 -43.56 2.26
CA THR A 7 -32.17 -43.56 1.55
C THR A 7 -32.07 -42.41 0.55
N LYS A 8 -33.18 -42.05 -0.11
CA LYS A 8 -33.21 -40.92 -1.05
C LYS A 8 -33.06 -39.57 -0.35
N THR A 9 -33.68 -39.39 0.82
CA THR A 9 -33.49 -38.17 1.64
C THR A 9 -32.11 -38.10 2.29
N ALA A 10 -31.52 -39.23 2.71
CA ALA A 10 -30.14 -39.26 3.20
C ALA A 10 -29.11 -38.88 2.12
N SER A 11 -29.34 -39.25 0.85
CA SER A 11 -28.47 -38.88 -0.27
C SER A 11 -28.51 -37.39 -0.63
N LEU A 12 -29.60 -36.68 -0.31
CA LEU A 12 -29.74 -35.23 -0.52
C LEU A 12 -29.09 -34.38 0.58
N ILE A 13 -28.84 -34.96 1.76
CA ILE A 13 -28.23 -34.26 2.92
C ILE A 13 -26.69 -34.36 2.88
N SER A 14 -26.12 -35.21 2.03
CA SER A 14 -24.67 -35.42 1.89
C SER A 14 -23.93 -34.40 1.01
N LEU A 15 -24.56 -33.29 0.60
CA LEU A 15 -23.85 -32.18 -0.04
C LEU A 15 -23.09 -31.37 1.02
N GLY A 16 -22.08 -31.99 1.64
CA GLY A 16 -21.03 -31.25 2.33
C GLY A 16 -20.45 -30.19 1.38
N PRO A 17 -19.90 -29.08 1.92
CA PRO A 17 -19.41 -27.98 1.09
C PRO A 17 -18.44 -28.55 0.06
N ARG A 18 -18.81 -28.48 -1.22
CA ARG A 18 -17.93 -28.88 -2.32
C ARG A 18 -16.68 -28.04 -2.19
N LYS A 19 -15.61 -28.65 -1.69
CA LYS A 19 -14.27 -28.05 -1.71
C LYS A 19 -13.83 -28.05 -3.16
N PHE A 20 -14.20 -27.00 -3.89
CA PHE A 20 -13.74 -26.82 -5.25
C PHE A 20 -12.23 -26.62 -5.23
N PRO A 21 -11.47 -27.36 -6.07
CA PRO A 21 -10.03 -27.18 -6.15
C PRO A 21 -9.78 -25.76 -6.68
N ILE A 22 -9.21 -24.90 -5.85
CA ILE A 22 -8.75 -23.57 -6.24
C ILE A 22 -7.84 -23.77 -7.46
N SER A 23 -8.20 -23.19 -8.60
CA SER A 23 -7.41 -23.30 -9.82
C SER A 23 -6.06 -22.61 -9.61
N ILE A 24 -4.96 -23.37 -9.75
CA ILE A 24 -3.58 -22.86 -9.64
C ILE A 24 -3.37 -21.70 -10.61
N LEU A 25 -3.87 -21.83 -11.85
CA LEU A 25 -3.80 -20.76 -12.84
C LEU A 25 -4.55 -19.50 -12.38
N GLY A 26 -5.72 -19.69 -11.75
CA GLY A 26 -6.48 -18.59 -11.16
C GLY A 26 -5.69 -17.84 -10.09
N VAL A 27 -5.02 -18.57 -9.18
CA VAL A 27 -4.18 -17.95 -8.14
C VAL A 27 -3.01 -17.19 -8.73
N VAL A 28 -2.32 -17.74 -9.72
CA VAL A 28 -1.19 -17.06 -10.41
C VAL A 28 -1.66 -15.76 -11.06
N LEU A 29 -2.78 -15.80 -11.78
CA LEU A 29 -3.37 -14.60 -12.39
C LEU A 29 -3.81 -13.58 -11.34
N ALA A 30 -4.33 -14.02 -10.19
CA ALA A 30 -4.70 -13.14 -9.08
C ALA A 30 -3.50 -12.45 -8.45
N LEU A 31 -2.40 -13.17 -8.27
CA LEU A 31 -1.15 -12.59 -7.77
C LEU A 31 -0.60 -11.56 -8.76
N PHE A 32 -0.59 -11.87 -10.05
CA PHE A 32 -0.19 -10.91 -11.08
C PHE A 32 -1.09 -9.67 -11.07
N LEU A 33 -2.42 -9.87 -10.98
CA LEU A 33 -3.38 -8.78 -10.86
C LEU A 33 -3.10 -7.91 -9.62
N ALA A 34 -2.86 -8.52 -8.45
CA ALA A 34 -2.55 -7.79 -7.23
C ALA A 34 -1.28 -6.93 -7.39
N ILE A 35 -0.21 -7.48 -7.98
CA ILE A 35 1.03 -6.75 -8.26
C ILE A 35 0.75 -5.57 -9.19
N VAL A 36 0.04 -5.79 -10.30
CA VAL A 36 -0.30 -4.73 -11.25
C VAL A 36 -1.13 -3.63 -10.60
N LEU A 37 -2.14 -3.99 -9.79
CA LEU A 37 -2.95 -3.02 -9.05
C LEU A 37 -2.11 -2.21 -8.07
N ILE A 38 -1.19 -2.85 -7.33
CA ILE A 38 -0.28 -2.16 -6.41
C ILE A 38 0.59 -1.15 -7.17
N LEU A 39 1.26 -1.57 -8.24
CA LEU A 39 2.10 -0.66 -9.04
C LEU A 39 1.28 0.49 -9.63
N LEU A 40 0.08 0.21 -10.11
CA LEU A 40 -0.84 1.23 -10.64
C LEU A 40 -1.26 2.21 -9.54
N GLY A 41 -1.62 1.72 -8.35
CA GLY A 41 -2.02 2.55 -7.23
C GLY A 41 -0.90 3.47 -6.75
N GLU A 42 0.31 2.93 -6.55
CA GLU A 42 1.51 3.70 -6.20
C GLU A 42 1.82 4.80 -7.21
N ARG A 43 1.71 4.46 -8.51
CA ARG A 43 1.92 5.42 -9.59
C ARG A 43 0.84 6.51 -9.57
N PHE A 44 -0.41 6.12 -9.41
CA PHE A 44 -1.56 7.02 -9.44
C PHE A 44 -1.53 8.03 -8.30
N ILE A 45 -1.28 7.59 -7.06
CA ILE A 45 -1.20 8.53 -5.91
C ILE A 45 -0.01 9.47 -6.04
N PHE A 46 1.12 9.00 -6.57
CA PHE A 46 2.28 9.85 -6.84
C PHE A 46 1.95 10.95 -7.86
N ASP A 47 1.31 10.59 -8.97
CA ASP A 47 0.89 11.55 -9.99
C ASP A 47 -0.20 12.50 -9.47
N LEU A 48 -1.14 12.00 -8.67
CA LEU A 48 -2.17 12.81 -8.04
C LEU A 48 -1.56 13.86 -7.11
N ASN A 49 -0.61 13.47 -6.26
CA ASN A 49 0.13 14.41 -5.43
C ASN A 49 0.89 15.42 -6.28
N ARG A 50 1.57 14.97 -7.35
CA ARG A 50 2.28 15.86 -8.28
C ARG A 50 1.37 16.92 -8.91
N TRP A 51 0.14 16.57 -9.28
CA TRP A 51 -0.77 17.49 -9.97
C TRP A 51 -1.55 18.40 -9.04
N THR A 52 -1.86 17.94 -7.83
CA THR A 52 -2.83 18.62 -6.96
C THR A 52 -2.20 19.28 -5.74
N ASN A 53 -0.98 18.91 -5.35
CA ASN A 53 -0.35 19.48 -4.17
C ASN A 53 0.12 20.92 -4.46
N PRO A 54 -0.44 21.94 -3.77
CA PRO A 54 -0.15 23.34 -4.07
C PRO A 54 1.24 23.80 -3.63
N VAL A 55 1.96 22.98 -2.84
CA VAL A 55 3.30 23.30 -2.33
C VAL A 55 4.39 22.95 -3.35
N ILE A 56 4.02 22.31 -4.48
CA ILE A 56 4.95 21.93 -5.54
C ILE A 56 5.31 23.16 -6.38
N GLU A 57 6.61 23.39 -6.58
CA GLU A 57 7.10 24.49 -7.42
C GLU A 57 7.25 24.06 -8.89
N ASN A 58 6.16 24.17 -9.65
CA ASN A 58 6.15 23.82 -11.07
C ASN A 58 7.12 24.66 -11.94
N GLN A 59 7.29 25.97 -11.64
CA GLN A 59 8.17 26.86 -12.42
C GLN A 59 9.68 26.57 -12.26
N ARG A 60 10.12 26.00 -11.13
CA ARG A 60 11.53 25.57 -10.97
C ARG A 60 11.77 24.17 -11.52
N GLN A 61 10.72 23.37 -11.67
CA GLN A 61 10.81 22.00 -12.16
C GLN A 61 11.27 21.94 -13.63
N ASP A 62 10.82 22.86 -14.48
CA ASP A 62 11.23 22.94 -15.89
C ASP A 62 12.69 23.40 -16.04
N ASN A 63 13.12 24.38 -15.24
CA ASN A 63 14.52 24.84 -15.21
C ASN A 63 15.48 23.76 -14.66
N TYR A 64 15.05 22.98 -13.67
CA TYR A 64 15.83 21.86 -13.13
C TYR A 64 15.95 20.69 -14.11
N GLN A 65 14.86 20.37 -14.82
CA GLN A 65 14.87 19.34 -15.87
C GLN A 65 15.77 19.75 -17.04
N LEU A 66 15.74 21.03 -17.45
CA LEU A 66 16.67 21.57 -18.46
C LEU A 66 18.14 21.49 -18.02
N TYR A 67 18.46 21.90 -16.78
CA TYR A 67 19.83 21.85 -16.27
C TYR A 67 20.38 20.41 -16.19
N ARG A 68 19.52 19.45 -15.83
CA ARG A 68 19.87 18.01 -15.79
C ARG A 68 20.04 17.42 -17.20
N LEU A 69 19.26 17.86 -18.17
CA LEU A 69 19.39 17.46 -19.58
C LEU A 69 20.66 18.03 -20.24
N ASP A 70 21.01 19.28 -19.95
CA ASP A 70 22.23 19.92 -20.43
C ASP A 70 23.49 19.24 -19.84
N GLN A 71 23.43 18.84 -18.57
CA GLN A 71 24.47 18.03 -17.94
C GLN A 71 24.57 16.63 -18.57
N LYS A 72 23.45 16.03 -19.01
CA LYS A 72 23.43 14.71 -19.67
C LYS A 72 24.02 14.76 -21.09
N ASN A 73 23.87 15.87 -21.80
CA ASN A 73 24.49 16.08 -23.11
C ASN A 73 25.96 16.51 -23.03
N SER A 74 26.43 17.00 -21.89
CA SER A 74 27.85 17.29 -21.64
C SER A 74 28.66 16.10 -21.07
N ILE A 75 28.05 14.91 -20.97
CA ILE A 75 28.72 13.63 -20.63
C ILE A 75 29.56 13.09 -21.81
N ILE A 76 30.46 13.92 -22.34
CA ILE A 76 31.76 13.45 -22.85
C ILE A 76 32.89 13.92 -21.93
N LYS A 77 32.62 14.77 -20.93
CA LYS A 77 33.62 15.11 -19.92
C LYS A 77 33.11 14.96 -18.50
N THR A 78 33.71 13.94 -17.87
CA THR A 78 34.18 13.92 -16.48
C THR A 78 33.17 13.65 -15.36
N VAL A 79 33.29 12.40 -14.88
CA VAL A 79 33.30 12.00 -13.46
C VAL A 79 31.95 11.83 -12.77
N SER A 80 31.60 10.56 -12.56
CA SER A 80 30.86 10.04 -11.40
C SER A 80 29.61 10.82 -10.98
N ALA A 81 28.50 10.59 -11.68
CA ALA A 81 27.16 11.09 -11.35
C ALA A 81 26.54 10.42 -10.10
N LYS A 82 27.31 10.26 -9.03
CA LYS A 82 26.83 9.89 -7.68
C LYS A 82 27.20 10.95 -6.63
N THR A 83 27.93 12.00 -7.00
CA THR A 83 28.44 12.96 -6.01
C THR A 83 28.30 14.39 -6.52
N ILE A 84 27.58 15.22 -5.75
CA ILE A 84 27.62 16.69 -5.70
C ILE A 84 26.73 17.43 -6.73
N MET A 85 25.45 17.59 -6.38
CA MET A 85 24.93 18.92 -6.07
C MET A 85 23.98 18.79 -4.88
N PRO A 86 24.23 19.46 -3.74
CA PRO A 86 23.38 19.30 -2.56
C PRO A 86 22.03 19.97 -2.83
N GLU A 87 20.93 19.25 -2.58
CA GLU A 87 19.55 19.78 -2.49
C GLU A 87 19.48 21.10 -1.69
N GLU A 88 20.41 21.32 -0.77
CA GLU A 88 20.52 22.48 0.09
C GLU A 88 20.87 23.80 -0.61
N SER A 89 21.50 23.80 -1.80
CA SER A 89 21.99 25.05 -2.42
C SER A 89 20.87 25.96 -2.96
N PHE A 90 19.67 25.41 -3.22
CA PHE A 90 18.50 26.17 -3.67
C PHE A 90 17.33 26.16 -2.68
N GLY A 91 17.50 25.51 -1.53
CA GLY A 91 16.46 25.39 -0.50
C GLY A 91 15.27 24.50 -0.89
N LEU A 92 15.48 23.54 -1.80
CA LEU A 92 14.46 22.62 -2.29
C LEU A 92 14.75 21.18 -1.86
N SER A 93 13.69 20.42 -1.59
CA SER A 93 13.73 18.98 -1.38
C SER A 93 13.06 18.28 -2.56
N ALA A 94 13.49 17.07 -2.87
CA ALA A 94 12.97 16.25 -3.95
C ALA A 94 12.32 14.96 -3.43
N GLU A 95 11.27 14.53 -4.12
CA GLU A 95 10.68 13.20 -3.98
C GLU A 95 10.72 12.48 -5.32
N TYR A 96 11.13 11.21 -5.29
CA TYR A 96 11.33 10.37 -6.47
C TYR A 96 10.36 9.19 -6.45
N SER A 97 9.89 8.80 -7.63
CA SER A 97 9.14 7.55 -7.82
C SER A 97 10.07 6.46 -8.34
N ASN A 98 10.07 5.30 -7.67
CA ASN A 98 10.76 4.11 -8.17
C ASN A 98 10.12 3.55 -9.46
N LEU A 99 8.86 3.94 -9.75
CA LEU A 99 8.08 3.46 -10.89
C LEU A 99 8.17 4.38 -12.11
N ALA A 100 8.73 5.58 -11.97
CA ALA A 100 8.93 6.50 -13.09
C ALA A 100 10.30 7.19 -13.01
N PRO A 101 11.36 6.51 -13.49
CA PRO A 101 12.69 7.08 -13.57
C PRO A 101 12.67 8.38 -14.38
N GLY A 102 13.17 9.48 -13.79
CA GLY A 102 13.24 10.79 -14.45
C GLY A 102 12.13 11.77 -14.05
N ILE A 103 11.09 11.32 -13.35
CA ILE A 103 10.06 12.20 -12.77
C ILE A 103 10.37 12.42 -11.29
N SER A 104 10.58 13.68 -10.92
CA SER A 104 10.78 14.14 -9.54
C SER A 104 9.74 15.20 -9.20
N ILE A 105 9.39 15.28 -7.91
CA ILE A 105 8.57 16.36 -7.34
C ILE A 105 9.50 17.23 -6.52
N TYR A 106 9.53 18.53 -6.80
CA TYR A 106 10.33 19.49 -6.03
C TYR A 106 9.42 20.37 -5.17
N TYR A 107 9.81 20.57 -3.91
CA TYR A 107 9.10 21.43 -2.96
C TYR A 107 10.08 22.17 -2.05
N PRO A 108 9.73 23.36 -1.53
CA PRO A 108 10.61 24.10 -0.63
C PRO A 108 10.92 23.31 0.65
N THR A 109 12.20 23.18 0.99
CA THR A 109 12.65 22.44 2.18
C THR A 109 12.05 23.02 3.46
N LYS A 110 11.89 24.35 3.52
CA LYS A 110 11.25 25.05 4.64
C LYS A 110 9.77 24.72 4.79
N GLU A 111 9.11 24.29 3.71
CA GLU A 111 7.68 23.96 3.67
C GLU A 111 7.41 22.45 3.66
N LYS A 112 8.44 21.62 3.89
CA LYS A 112 8.32 20.15 3.92
C LYS A 112 7.16 19.65 4.79
N GLY A 113 6.94 20.29 5.93
CA GLY A 113 5.83 19.97 6.82
C GLY A 113 4.45 20.17 6.18
N LYS A 114 4.26 21.28 5.44
CA LYS A 114 3.02 21.55 4.69
C LYS A 114 2.89 20.61 3.49
N TYR A 115 3.99 20.38 2.76
CA TYR A 115 4.03 19.43 1.64
C TYR A 115 3.56 18.04 2.08
N LEU A 116 4.10 17.50 3.18
CA LEU A 116 3.72 16.20 3.70
C LEU A 116 2.26 16.16 4.17
N ALA A 117 1.74 17.26 4.74
CA ALA A 117 0.33 17.35 5.14
C ALA A 117 -0.62 17.28 3.93
N TYR A 118 -0.37 18.09 2.89
CA TYR A 118 -1.17 18.06 1.67
C TYR A 118 -1.07 16.71 0.96
N LYS A 119 0.13 16.15 0.85
CA LYS A 119 0.35 14.81 0.30
C LYS A 119 -0.50 13.77 1.03
N LEU A 120 -0.46 13.77 2.36
CA LEU A 120 -1.23 12.83 3.17
C LEU A 120 -2.74 12.99 2.97
N LEU A 121 -3.24 14.22 2.91
CA LEU A 121 -4.66 14.50 2.65
C LEU A 121 -5.10 14.02 1.27
N ILE A 122 -4.30 14.30 0.22
CA ILE A 122 -4.57 13.87 -1.15
C ILE A 122 -4.62 12.34 -1.23
N HIS A 123 -3.63 11.67 -0.63
CA HIS A 123 -3.56 10.22 -0.61
C HIS A 123 -4.72 9.61 0.19
N ALA A 124 -5.05 10.15 1.36
CA ALA A 124 -6.17 9.68 2.18
C ALA A 124 -7.52 9.82 1.45
N ALA A 125 -7.74 10.94 0.77
CA ALA A 125 -8.95 11.23 0.01
C ALA A 125 -9.19 10.25 -1.15
N PHE A 126 -8.14 9.60 -1.65
CA PHE A 126 -8.26 8.54 -2.65
C PHE A 126 -8.29 7.14 -2.04
N ILE A 127 -7.35 6.83 -1.15
CA ILE A 127 -7.14 5.47 -0.62
C ILE A 127 -8.33 5.01 0.23
N ILE A 128 -8.87 5.85 1.11
CA ILE A 128 -9.95 5.45 2.02
C ILE A 128 -11.23 5.10 1.24
N PRO A 129 -11.72 5.94 0.30
CA PRO A 129 -12.88 5.56 -0.52
C PRO A 129 -12.67 4.29 -1.35
N VAL A 130 -11.48 4.11 -1.94
CA VAL A 130 -11.15 2.90 -2.72
C VAL A 130 -11.14 1.66 -1.81
N PHE A 131 -10.56 1.76 -0.61
CA PHE A 131 -10.56 0.68 0.36
C PHE A 131 -12.00 0.28 0.74
N LEU A 132 -12.86 1.26 1.06
CA LEU A 132 -14.25 1.01 1.39
C LEU A 132 -15.02 0.38 0.22
N LEU A 133 -14.80 0.84 -1.00
CA LEU A 133 -15.41 0.28 -2.20
C LEU A 133 -14.99 -1.18 -2.40
N VAL A 134 -13.70 -1.49 -2.31
CA VAL A 134 -13.20 -2.87 -2.44
C VAL A 134 -13.74 -3.75 -1.32
N PHE A 135 -13.80 -3.25 -0.08
CA PHE A 135 -14.35 -3.98 1.05
C PHE A 135 -15.85 -4.27 0.85
N LEU A 136 -16.62 -3.31 0.34
CA LEU A 136 -18.02 -3.50 0.00
C LEU A 136 -18.20 -4.54 -1.11
N LEU A 137 -17.39 -4.48 -2.17
CA LEU A 137 -17.39 -5.48 -3.24
C LEU A 137 -17.03 -6.87 -2.71
N TYR A 138 -16.07 -6.97 -1.79
CA TYR A 138 -15.72 -8.20 -1.11
C TYR A 138 -16.91 -8.77 -0.32
N TYR A 139 -17.60 -7.93 0.45
CA TYR A 139 -18.81 -8.34 1.17
C TYR A 139 -19.90 -8.84 0.20
N LEU A 140 -20.19 -8.10 -0.86
CA LEU A 140 -21.23 -8.47 -1.82
C LEU A 140 -20.91 -9.77 -2.57
N VAL A 141 -19.71 -9.88 -3.13
CA VAL A 141 -19.34 -11.01 -3.99
C VAL A 141 -19.12 -12.28 -3.20
N LYS A 142 -18.42 -12.20 -2.06
CA LYS A 142 -18.01 -13.38 -1.30
C LYS A 142 -18.99 -13.75 -0.19
N ILE A 143 -19.47 -12.77 0.57
CA ILE A 143 -20.31 -13.03 1.76
C ILE A 143 -21.78 -13.16 1.35
N LYS A 144 -22.29 -12.24 0.52
CA LYS A 144 -23.70 -12.19 0.14
C LYS A 144 -24.05 -13.15 -1.00
N GLU A 145 -23.38 -13.03 -2.15
CA GLU A 145 -23.76 -13.75 -3.37
C GLU A 145 -22.99 -15.06 -3.58
N GLN A 146 -21.87 -15.25 -2.86
CA GLN A 146 -20.99 -16.43 -2.96
C GLN A 146 -20.58 -16.76 -4.41
N LYS A 147 -20.42 -15.76 -5.27
CA LYS A 147 -20.07 -15.95 -6.69
C LYS A 147 -18.68 -16.56 -6.86
N GLU A 148 -18.63 -17.87 -7.02
CA GLU A 148 -17.41 -18.70 -7.00
C GLU A 148 -16.32 -18.20 -7.98
N GLY A 149 -16.71 -17.78 -9.20
CA GLY A 149 -15.76 -17.32 -10.22
C GLY A 149 -15.05 -15.99 -9.90
N TRP A 150 -15.64 -15.13 -9.07
CA TRP A 150 -15.08 -13.82 -8.73
C TRP A 150 -14.27 -13.83 -7.42
N GLN A 151 -14.32 -14.93 -6.66
CA GLN A 151 -13.67 -15.03 -5.35
C GLN A 151 -12.16 -14.84 -5.43
N ILE A 152 -11.51 -15.38 -6.45
CA ILE A 152 -10.07 -15.29 -6.61
C ILE A 152 -9.65 -13.84 -6.95
N ALA A 153 -10.37 -13.18 -7.85
CA ALA A 153 -10.12 -11.79 -8.22
C ALA A 153 -10.36 -10.84 -7.03
N ILE A 154 -11.41 -11.06 -6.23
CA ILE A 154 -11.71 -10.18 -5.10
C ILE A 154 -10.63 -10.20 -4.03
N TYR A 155 -9.92 -11.32 -3.85
CA TYR A 155 -8.75 -11.35 -2.97
C TYR A 155 -7.60 -10.50 -3.50
N ALA A 156 -7.35 -10.48 -4.82
CA ALA A 156 -6.34 -9.61 -5.40
C ALA A 156 -6.64 -8.13 -5.14
N TYR A 157 -7.90 -7.73 -5.30
CA TYR A 157 -8.36 -6.37 -4.95
C TYR A 157 -8.20 -6.08 -3.45
N MET A 158 -8.52 -7.04 -2.57
CA MET A 158 -8.33 -6.88 -1.13
C MET A 158 -6.86 -6.71 -0.75
N VAL A 159 -5.96 -7.51 -1.33
CA VAL A 159 -4.50 -7.37 -1.13
C VAL A 159 -4.03 -5.98 -1.54
N PHE A 160 -4.46 -5.52 -2.71
CA PHE A 160 -4.21 -4.15 -3.16
C PHE A 160 -4.74 -3.10 -2.16
N ALA A 161 -6.00 -3.21 -1.74
CA ALA A 161 -6.60 -2.24 -0.82
C ALA A 161 -5.87 -2.19 0.54
N PHE A 162 -5.48 -3.34 1.08
CA PHE A 162 -4.67 -3.40 2.30
C PHE A 162 -3.27 -2.81 2.10
N TRP A 163 -2.62 -3.07 0.96
CA TRP A 163 -1.34 -2.44 0.63
C TRP A 163 -1.46 -0.91 0.65
N MET A 164 -2.48 -0.35 0.00
CA MET A 164 -2.70 1.10 -0.02
C MET A 164 -2.94 1.66 1.38
N MET A 165 -3.64 0.94 2.26
CA MET A 165 -3.81 1.33 3.66
C MET A 165 -2.49 1.31 4.45
N ILE A 166 -1.64 0.32 4.23
CA ILE A 166 -0.30 0.25 4.85
C ILE A 166 0.57 1.41 4.36
N HIS A 167 0.52 1.74 3.07
CA HIS A 167 1.21 2.89 2.50
C HIS A 167 0.77 4.19 3.18
N LEU A 168 -0.55 4.42 3.28
CA LEU A 168 -1.11 5.60 3.93
C LEU A 168 -0.71 5.69 5.42
N LEU A 169 -0.67 4.55 6.12
CA LEU A 169 -0.19 4.49 7.50
C LEU A 169 1.29 4.86 7.59
N GLY A 170 2.12 4.33 6.68
CA GLY A 170 3.54 4.69 6.60
C GLY A 170 3.78 6.18 6.38
N GLU A 171 2.99 6.80 5.50
CA GLU A 171 3.04 8.25 5.27
C GLU A 171 2.57 9.06 6.48
N THR A 172 1.53 8.59 7.17
CA THR A 172 1.06 9.19 8.43
C THR A 172 2.15 9.17 9.49
N ILE A 173 2.82 8.02 9.68
CA ILE A 173 3.94 7.87 10.62
C ILE A 173 5.09 8.81 10.23
N LYS A 174 5.43 8.90 8.94
CA LYS A 174 6.47 9.81 8.42
C LYS A 174 6.13 11.27 8.70
N TYR A 175 4.87 11.68 8.49
CA TYR A 175 4.40 13.03 8.78
C TYR A 175 4.47 13.34 10.28
N ILE A 176 3.92 12.48 11.14
CA ILE A 176 3.92 12.65 12.60
C ILE A 176 5.35 12.72 13.12
N SER A 177 6.24 11.83 12.65
CA SER A 177 7.64 11.82 13.06
C SER A 177 8.38 13.10 12.68
N TYR A 178 7.98 13.75 11.58
CA TYR A 178 8.56 15.01 11.14
C TYR A 178 8.01 16.21 11.94
N GLN A 179 6.69 16.30 12.11
CA GLN A 179 6.03 17.47 12.72
C GLN A 179 5.94 17.40 14.25
N HIS A 180 5.82 16.21 14.81
CA HIS A 180 5.53 15.96 16.21
C HIS A 180 6.49 14.92 16.76
N LYS A 181 7.75 15.32 17.00
CA LYS A 181 8.82 14.44 17.49
C LYS A 181 8.41 13.66 18.75
N SER A 182 7.68 14.30 19.67
CA SER A 182 7.17 13.64 20.88
C SER A 182 6.04 12.64 20.58
N ALA A 183 5.22 12.88 19.55
CA ALA A 183 4.16 11.97 19.15
C ALA A 183 4.69 10.68 18.52
N ALA A 184 5.84 10.75 17.84
CA ALA A 184 6.52 9.59 17.28
C ALA A 184 6.88 8.54 18.35
N ILE A 185 7.24 9.00 19.55
CA ILE A 185 7.56 8.14 20.69
C ILE A 185 6.33 7.28 21.05
N TYR A 186 5.13 7.87 21.11
CA TYR A 186 3.91 7.12 21.42
C TYR A 186 3.59 6.08 20.34
N ILE A 187 3.85 6.36 19.06
CA ILE A 187 3.67 5.37 17.98
C ILE A 187 4.58 4.16 18.20
N ILE A 188 5.86 4.40 18.52
CA ILE A 188 6.82 3.32 18.81
C ILE A 188 6.35 2.50 20.03
N LEU A 189 5.90 3.16 21.09
CA LEU A 189 5.42 2.50 22.30
C LEU A 189 4.17 1.64 22.03
N VAL A 190 3.23 2.12 21.22
CA VAL A 190 2.03 1.35 20.84
C VAL A 190 2.41 0.14 19.99
N LEU A 191 3.30 0.30 19.00
CA LEU A 191 3.80 -0.82 18.20
C LEU A 191 4.52 -1.86 19.08
N LEU A 192 5.34 -1.40 20.01
CA LEU A 192 6.03 -2.26 20.96
C LEU A 192 5.02 -3.03 21.83
N ALA A 193 3.98 -2.37 22.34
CA ALA A 193 2.92 -3.02 23.11
C ALA A 193 2.20 -4.09 22.29
N VAL A 194 1.81 -3.78 21.05
CA VAL A 194 1.13 -4.72 20.14
C VAL A 194 2.00 -5.94 19.81
N ILE A 195 3.33 -5.81 19.78
CA ILE A 195 4.26 -6.94 19.55
C ILE A 195 4.51 -7.73 20.85
N LEU A 196 4.71 -7.04 21.97
CA LEU A 196 5.01 -7.66 23.25
C LEU A 196 3.81 -8.43 23.83
N THR A 197 2.58 -7.98 23.60
CA THR A 197 1.38 -8.66 24.12
C THR A 197 1.23 -10.10 23.57
N PRO A 198 1.24 -10.35 22.25
CA PRO A 198 1.23 -11.72 21.70
C PRO A 198 2.44 -12.55 22.14
N LEU A 199 3.63 -11.93 22.22
CA LEU A 199 4.85 -12.63 22.66
C LEU A 199 4.73 -13.09 24.12
N ALA A 200 4.22 -12.24 25.01
CA ALA A 200 3.97 -12.59 26.40
C ALA A 200 2.95 -13.72 26.53
N VAL A 201 1.83 -13.64 25.79
CA VAL A 201 0.81 -14.71 25.75
C VAL A 201 1.40 -16.03 25.24
N PHE A 202 2.22 -15.99 24.18
CA PHE A 202 2.87 -17.17 23.63
C PHE A 202 3.85 -17.81 24.62
N LEU A 203 4.69 -17.00 25.27
CA LEU A 203 5.65 -17.49 26.26
C LEU A 203 4.95 -18.09 27.49
N GLN A 204 3.86 -17.46 27.95
CA GLN A 204 3.06 -17.97 29.05
C GLN A 204 2.44 -19.33 28.70
N LYS A 205 1.83 -19.46 27.52
CA LYS A 205 1.27 -20.73 27.04
C LYS A 205 2.32 -21.84 26.99
N LYS A 206 3.50 -21.55 26.43
CA LYS A 206 4.62 -22.50 26.33
C LYS A 206 5.16 -22.93 27.69
N HIS A 207 5.15 -22.04 28.68
CA HIS A 207 5.58 -22.38 30.04
C HIS A 207 4.55 -23.28 30.74
N SER A 208 3.25 -22.95 30.63
CA SER A 208 2.17 -23.75 31.22
C SER A 208 2.11 -25.18 30.67
N GLU A 209 2.37 -25.38 29.37
CA GLU A 209 2.44 -26.71 28.75
C GLU A 209 3.63 -27.56 29.23
N LYS A 210 4.71 -26.95 29.75
CA LYS A 210 5.88 -27.67 30.27
C LYS A 210 5.75 -28.05 31.75
N THR A 211 4.88 -27.37 32.47
CA THR A 211 4.66 -27.56 33.91
C THR A 211 3.42 -28.39 34.25
N SER A 212 2.65 -28.78 33.23
CA SER A 212 1.49 -29.69 33.34
C SER A 212 1.83 -31.06 32.79
#